data_AF-A0A7X7APT1-F1
#
_entry.id   AF-A0A7X7APT1-F1
#
_cell.length_a   1.000
_cell.length_b   1.000
_cell.length_c   1.000
_cell.angle_alpha   90.00
_cell.angle_beta   90.00
_cell.angle_gamma   90.00
#
_symmetry.space_group_name_H-M   'P 1'
#
loop_
_entity.id
_entity.type
_entity.pdbx_description
1 polymer ?
#
loop_
_entity_poly.entity_id
_entity_poly.type
_entity_poly.pdbx_seq_one_letter_code
_entity_poly.pdbx_strand_id
1 'polypeptide(L)'
;MISNALLKFAAAHDWHAADDEKFVFGKFNGYCFTAMTQDALSSYFLPLAGISPEDLLDFSQYIEEGHFSLKLVDYEMTDNFLLLRAKDTLFNSTAKQIERFLTQLTQKLQEYDLNPHNCIICGQPAETEILYVGLYAYAHPDCLDKKGIDYTAGFMADADDSEEFLILKRDDESEDLIAYDSAEEDDLLPDPEKLAALAAEMSGYTEGLIRDLTALCAVPSVKGTEEEDAPFGKATVEALGVFLGQADALGFRTKNIDNMAGYAEYGPEDANEMVACVCHLDVVPAGDGWTADPWELRHEDGKLIARGVSDDKGPALSALYAAKALMDDPDFSPDKRIRIIVGLDEESGSACMDHYVKHEEIPQMGFTSDADFPAIYAEKGIARLRFIIPRSEDDRIATAKAGSAVNMVPSSLKLELKDGSSEKFDGVTAHGSRPDLGINAINVAVDSLLESGHEDSFLSFYSKYFSGSDGEALGLAFEDESGNTTVNAGLLDITAERAELVVDLRYPVSFDLDTALGELEDSLTEEGVSLSVQDHMDPLYLPKDSPLISTLMDVYNEGTGTEGRAVAIGGGTYARSIPNICAYGPAFPGDEDVAHQADEWISVEKLMAATCIYRNAFRKLATED
;
A
#
# COMPACT_ATOMS: atom_id res chain seq x y z
N MET A 1 -18.66 -0.99 12.43
CA MET A 1 -18.32 -1.78 13.65
C MET A 1 -17.03 -1.20 14.21
N ILE A 2 -16.88 -1.14 15.54
CA ILE A 2 -15.65 -0.66 16.21
C ILE A 2 -14.45 -1.52 15.76
N SER A 3 -13.30 -0.92 15.45
CA SER A 3 -12.12 -1.67 15.04
C SER A 3 -11.58 -2.60 16.13
N ASN A 4 -10.98 -3.72 15.72
CA ASN A 4 -10.34 -4.66 16.64
C ASN A 4 -9.22 -4.00 17.48
N ALA A 5 -8.56 -2.99 16.93
CA ALA A 5 -7.54 -2.21 17.61
C ALA A 5 -8.13 -1.39 18.77
N LEU A 6 -9.21 -0.67 18.49
CA LEU A 6 -9.91 0.16 19.46
C LEU A 6 -10.58 -0.68 20.55
N LEU A 7 -11.12 -1.86 20.20
CA LEU A 7 -11.64 -2.83 21.18
C LEU A 7 -10.54 -3.38 22.11
N LYS A 8 -9.36 -3.73 21.55
CA LYS A 8 -8.21 -4.18 22.35
C LYS A 8 -7.69 -3.08 23.27
N PHE A 9 -7.60 -1.85 22.78
CA PHE A 9 -7.23 -0.68 23.58
C PHE A 9 -8.25 -0.46 24.71
N ALA A 10 -9.54 -0.45 24.39
CA ALA A 10 -10.61 -0.26 25.36
C ALA A 10 -10.54 -1.31 26.48
N ALA A 11 -10.32 -2.58 26.13
CA ALA A 11 -10.15 -3.65 27.10
C ALA A 11 -8.89 -3.51 27.98
N ALA A 12 -7.80 -2.94 27.45
CA ALA A 12 -6.56 -2.73 28.18
C ALA A 12 -6.63 -1.55 29.19
N HIS A 13 -7.50 -0.58 28.94
CA HIS A 13 -7.64 0.64 29.75
C HIS A 13 -8.96 0.74 30.53
N ASP A 14 -9.69 -0.38 30.69
CA ASP A 14 -10.98 -0.45 31.40
C ASP A 14 -12.06 0.52 30.83
N TRP A 15 -12.08 0.71 29.51
CA TRP A 15 -13.12 1.50 28.84
C TRP A 15 -14.39 0.67 28.62
N HIS A 16 -15.52 1.37 28.56
CA HIS A 16 -16.84 0.78 28.35
C HIS A 16 -17.23 0.84 26.87
N ALA A 17 -17.88 -0.20 26.36
CA ALA A 17 -18.56 -0.19 25.06
C ALA A 17 -20.05 0.12 25.24
N ALA A 18 -20.63 0.92 24.35
CA ALA A 18 -22.06 1.18 24.35
C ALA A 18 -22.87 -0.07 23.94
N ASP A 19 -24.11 -0.18 24.41
CA ASP A 19 -24.98 -1.36 24.20
C ASP A 19 -25.28 -1.67 22.72
N ASP A 20 -25.10 -0.71 21.82
CA ASP A 20 -25.26 -0.86 20.37
C ASP A 20 -23.94 -1.06 19.61
N GLU A 21 -22.83 -1.25 20.33
CA GLU A 21 -21.46 -1.46 19.81
C GLU A 21 -21.01 -0.39 18.80
N LYS A 22 -21.54 0.84 18.90
CA LYS A 22 -21.16 1.93 17.99
C LYS A 22 -19.96 2.74 18.45
N PHE A 23 -19.73 2.84 19.76
CA PHE A 23 -18.61 3.58 20.32
C PHE A 23 -18.12 2.97 21.65
N VAL A 24 -16.87 3.28 21.99
CA VAL A 24 -16.26 3.02 23.29
C VAL A 24 -16.01 4.34 24.01
N PHE A 25 -15.99 4.33 25.33
CA PHE A 25 -15.71 5.52 26.12
C PHE A 25 -15.05 5.16 27.45
N GLY A 26 -14.22 6.07 27.93
CA GLY A 26 -13.51 5.89 29.18
C GLY A 26 -12.57 7.05 29.45
N LYS A 27 -11.65 6.86 30.39
CA LYS A 27 -10.68 7.89 30.75
C LYS A 27 -9.27 7.49 30.33
N PHE A 28 -8.48 8.49 29.96
CA PHE A 28 -7.06 8.34 29.72
C PHE A 28 -6.33 9.56 30.27
N ASN A 29 -5.33 9.34 31.14
CA ASN A 29 -4.60 10.41 31.85
C ASN A 29 -5.49 11.48 32.52
N GLY A 30 -6.68 11.09 33.00
CA GLY A 30 -7.64 11.97 33.69
C GLY A 30 -8.67 12.64 32.78
N TYR A 31 -8.48 12.62 31.46
CA TYR A 31 -9.41 13.17 30.49
C TYR A 31 -10.46 12.15 30.06
N CYS A 32 -11.71 12.60 29.86
CA CYS A 32 -12.78 11.77 29.31
C CYS A 32 -12.67 11.68 27.79
N PHE A 33 -12.81 10.48 27.26
CA PHE A 33 -12.80 10.21 25.82
C PHE A 33 -14.02 9.41 25.40
N THR A 34 -14.49 9.68 24.19
CA THR A 34 -15.41 8.82 23.43
C THR A 34 -14.76 8.54 22.08
N ALA A 35 -14.68 7.28 21.70
CA ALA A 35 -14.05 6.88 20.44
C ALA A 35 -14.96 5.93 19.64
N MET A 36 -14.98 6.09 18.33
CA MET A 36 -15.75 5.24 17.43
C MET A 36 -15.01 5.02 16.12
N THR A 37 -15.30 3.89 15.46
CA THR A 37 -14.78 3.60 14.12
C THR A 37 -15.92 3.62 13.11
N GLN A 38 -15.75 4.40 12.06
CA GLN A 38 -16.66 4.48 10.93
C GLN A 38 -15.84 4.70 9.65
N ASP A 39 -16.14 3.97 8.58
CA ASP A 39 -15.58 4.16 7.23
C ASP A 39 -14.04 4.27 7.22
N ALA A 40 -13.36 3.32 7.90
CA ALA A 40 -11.90 3.28 8.10
C ALA A 40 -11.28 4.51 8.81
N LEU A 41 -12.09 5.29 9.52
CA LEU A 41 -11.66 6.38 10.38
C LEU A 41 -11.99 6.08 11.85
N SER A 42 -11.04 6.36 12.73
CA SER A 42 -11.29 6.42 14.17
C SER A 42 -11.48 7.87 14.57
N SER A 43 -12.65 8.16 15.11
CA SER A 43 -13.00 9.46 15.67
C SER A 43 -12.77 9.44 17.18
N TYR A 44 -12.06 10.44 17.70
CA TYR A 44 -11.78 10.63 19.12
C TYR A 44 -12.38 11.96 19.58
N PHE A 45 -13.34 11.89 20.48
CA PHE A 45 -13.98 13.05 21.10
C PHE A 45 -13.43 13.26 22.50
N LEU A 46 -13.10 14.51 22.82
CA LEU A 46 -12.60 14.94 24.11
C LEU A 46 -13.23 16.30 24.52
N PRO A 47 -13.75 16.44 25.75
CA PRO A 47 -14.20 17.74 26.27
C PRO A 47 -13.02 18.69 26.51
N LEU A 48 -13.15 19.94 26.06
CA LEU A 48 -12.20 21.05 26.29
C LEU A 48 -12.79 22.20 27.12
N ALA A 49 -13.97 22.01 27.72
CA ALA A 49 -14.70 23.06 28.40
C ALA A 49 -13.84 23.80 29.45
N GLY A 50 -13.67 25.10 29.24
CA GLY A 50 -12.87 25.97 30.10
C GLY A 50 -11.43 26.23 29.62
N ILE A 51 -11.05 25.73 28.44
CA ILE A 51 -9.80 26.12 27.78
C ILE A 51 -9.82 27.62 27.43
N SER A 52 -8.69 28.31 27.59
CA SER A 52 -8.61 29.74 27.22
C SER A 52 -8.53 29.90 25.69
N PRO A 53 -8.98 31.03 25.11
CA PRO A 53 -8.84 31.26 23.66
C PRO A 53 -7.39 31.26 23.16
N GLU A 54 -6.45 31.67 24.01
CA GLU A 54 -5.01 31.66 23.69
C GLU A 54 -4.48 30.22 23.61
N ASP A 55 -4.82 29.39 24.59
CA ASP A 55 -4.45 27.97 24.63
C ASP A 55 -5.14 27.17 23.52
N LEU A 56 -6.38 27.52 23.18
CA LEU A 56 -7.10 26.91 22.06
C LEU A 56 -6.37 27.14 20.74
N LEU A 57 -5.86 28.36 20.50
CA LEU A 57 -5.12 28.70 19.30
C LEU A 57 -3.76 27.97 19.23
N ASP A 58 -3.01 27.96 20.34
CA ASP A 58 -1.76 27.19 20.45
C ASP A 58 -2.00 25.70 20.17
N PHE A 59 -3.09 25.17 20.71
CA PHE A 59 -3.44 23.77 20.52
C PHE A 59 -3.86 23.44 19.09
N SER A 60 -4.63 24.31 18.42
CA SER A 60 -4.92 24.11 16.98
C SER A 60 -3.64 24.07 16.16
N GLN A 61 -2.71 25.00 16.40
CA GLN A 61 -1.45 25.04 15.66
C GLN A 61 -0.63 23.77 15.91
N TYR A 62 -0.56 23.31 17.16
CA TYR A 62 0.10 22.04 17.50
C TYR A 62 -0.51 20.84 16.77
N ILE A 63 -1.84 20.83 16.58
CA ILE A 63 -2.52 19.78 15.81
C ILE A 63 -2.14 19.85 14.34
N GLU A 64 -2.14 21.05 13.75
CA GLU A 64 -1.80 21.30 12.35
C GLU A 64 -0.33 20.98 12.01
N GLU A 65 0.59 21.13 12.97
CA GLU A 65 2.00 20.79 12.81
C GLU A 65 2.28 19.28 12.75
N GLY A 66 1.28 18.42 12.99
CA GLY A 66 1.36 17.00 12.67
C GLY A 66 2.21 16.14 13.61
N HIS A 67 2.35 16.53 14.89
CA HIS A 67 3.18 15.84 15.89
C HIS A 67 2.65 14.47 16.38
N PHE A 68 1.52 14.00 15.83
CA PHE A 68 0.83 12.82 16.33
C PHE A 68 1.27 11.52 15.65
N SER A 69 1.34 10.46 16.46
CA SER A 69 1.63 9.09 16.01
C SER A 69 0.50 8.45 15.17
N LEU A 70 -0.69 9.05 15.16
CA LEU A 70 -1.76 8.72 14.22
C LEU A 70 -1.87 9.84 13.18
N LYS A 71 -2.00 9.46 11.91
CA LYS A 71 -2.26 10.42 10.83
C LYS A 71 -3.67 10.97 10.98
N LEU A 72 -3.77 12.22 11.41
CA LEU A 72 -5.03 12.96 11.45
C LEU A 72 -5.48 13.26 10.02
N VAL A 73 -6.77 13.07 9.78
CA VAL A 73 -7.45 13.40 8.52
C VAL A 73 -8.04 14.80 8.61
N ASP A 74 -8.75 15.05 9.71
CA ASP A 74 -9.32 16.35 10.04
C ASP A 74 -9.47 16.48 11.56
N TYR A 75 -9.84 17.68 11.99
CA TYR A 75 -10.33 17.92 13.33
C TYR A 75 -11.39 19.01 13.34
N GLU A 76 -12.29 18.92 14.31
CA GLU A 76 -13.22 19.99 14.66
C GLU A 76 -12.96 20.38 16.11
N MET A 77 -12.80 21.67 16.37
CA MET A 77 -12.51 22.16 17.72
C MET A 77 -13.37 23.38 18.05
N THR A 78 -13.91 23.36 19.26
CA THR A 78 -14.64 24.48 19.88
C THR A 78 -14.06 24.76 21.26
N ASP A 79 -14.56 25.79 21.93
CA ASP A 79 -14.25 26.08 23.34
C ASP A 79 -14.81 25.06 24.33
N ASN A 80 -15.55 24.05 23.86
CA ASN A 80 -16.20 23.03 24.70
C ASN A 80 -15.77 21.60 24.37
N PHE A 81 -15.39 21.30 23.13
CA PHE A 81 -14.98 19.96 22.72
C PHE A 81 -13.97 19.98 21.57
N LEU A 82 -13.25 18.88 21.46
CA LEU A 82 -12.39 18.50 20.35
C LEU A 82 -12.90 17.19 19.76
N LEU A 83 -12.97 17.14 18.44
CA LEU A 83 -13.11 15.93 17.64
C LEU A 83 -11.87 15.80 16.76
N LEU A 84 -11.14 14.71 16.92
CA LEU A 84 -10.04 14.34 16.02
C LEU A 84 -10.48 13.14 15.20
N ARG A 85 -10.34 13.19 13.87
CA ARG A 85 -10.49 12.00 13.01
C ARG A 85 -9.13 11.56 12.54
N ALA A 86 -8.79 10.32 12.81
CA ALA A 86 -7.56 9.69 12.36
C ALA A 86 -7.88 8.55 11.41
N LYS A 87 -6.99 8.30 10.43
CA LYS A 87 -7.11 7.09 9.61
C LYS A 87 -6.92 5.87 10.48
N ASP A 88 -7.98 5.07 10.60
CA ASP A 88 -7.98 3.75 11.19
C ASP A 88 -8.02 2.74 10.05
N THR A 89 -6.95 2.71 9.27
CA THR A 89 -6.80 1.68 8.25
C THR A 89 -6.90 0.33 8.95
N LEU A 90 -7.70 -0.58 8.40
CA LEU A 90 -7.96 -1.93 8.90
C LEU A 90 -6.69 -2.76 9.23
N PHE A 91 -5.50 -2.29 8.82
CA PHE A 91 -4.19 -2.90 9.05
C PHE A 91 -3.19 -2.11 9.93
N ASN A 92 -3.40 -0.82 10.26
CA ASN A 92 -2.29 0.03 10.79
C ASN A 92 -2.45 0.61 12.21
N SER A 93 -3.60 0.47 12.87
CA SER A 93 -3.72 0.90 14.27
C SER A 93 -3.49 -0.28 15.20
N THR A 94 -2.43 -0.28 15.99
CA THR A 94 -2.30 -1.17 17.15
C THR A 94 -2.87 -0.46 18.38
N ALA A 95 -3.37 -1.21 19.35
CA ALA A 95 -3.79 -0.63 20.64
C ALA A 95 -2.70 0.26 21.27
N LYS A 96 -1.43 -0.07 21.00
CA LYS A 96 -0.25 0.69 21.45
C LYS A 96 -0.06 2.03 20.72
N GLN A 97 -0.45 2.15 19.45
CA GLN A 97 -0.46 3.43 18.74
C GLN A 97 -1.58 4.34 19.25
N ILE A 98 -2.76 3.78 19.53
CA ILE A 98 -3.85 4.53 20.18
C ILE A 98 -3.38 5.06 21.55
N GLU A 99 -2.72 4.20 22.34
CA GLU A 99 -2.14 4.61 23.62
C GLU A 99 -1.09 5.72 23.48
N ARG A 100 -0.19 5.63 22.49
CA ARG A 100 0.81 6.67 22.22
C ARG A 100 0.16 7.98 21.78
N PHE A 101 -0.80 7.92 20.88
CA PHE A 101 -1.54 9.08 20.39
C PHE A 101 -2.26 9.81 21.53
N LEU A 102 -3.04 9.07 22.34
CA LEU A 102 -3.72 9.66 23.50
C LEU A 102 -2.72 10.17 24.56
N THR A 103 -1.54 9.55 24.67
CA THR A 103 -0.47 10.04 25.53
C THR A 103 0.08 11.39 25.05
N GLN A 104 0.44 11.51 23.76
CA GLN A 104 0.91 12.78 23.18
C GLN A 104 -0.15 13.87 23.32
N LEU A 105 -1.40 13.54 23.00
CA LEU A 105 -2.54 14.47 23.09
C LEU A 105 -2.75 14.97 24.52
N THR A 106 -2.80 14.07 25.49
CA THR A 106 -3.02 14.44 26.90
C THR A 106 -1.81 15.12 27.53
N GLN A 107 -0.58 14.81 27.10
CA GLN A 107 0.63 15.53 27.53
C GLN A 107 0.61 16.98 27.06
N LYS A 108 0.24 17.24 25.80
CA LYS A 108 0.09 18.61 25.31
C LYS A 108 -1.01 19.36 26.07
N LEU A 109 -2.16 18.73 26.33
CA LEU A 109 -3.24 19.35 27.10
C LEU A 109 -2.84 19.68 28.55
N GLN A 110 -1.92 18.93 29.15
CA GLN A 110 -1.40 19.20 30.50
C GLN A 110 -0.51 20.45 30.57
N GLU A 111 -0.08 21.00 29.43
CA GLU A 111 0.65 22.28 29.39
C GLU A 111 -0.28 23.47 29.67
N TYR A 112 -1.59 23.30 29.47
CA TYR A 112 -2.60 24.33 29.65
C TYR A 112 -3.26 24.27 31.04
N ASP A 113 -3.83 25.39 31.50
CA ASP A 113 -4.63 25.46 32.74
C ASP A 113 -6.06 24.91 32.53
N LEU A 114 -6.16 23.72 31.92
CA LEU A 114 -7.42 23.04 31.64
C LEU A 114 -7.72 22.00 32.73
N ASN A 115 -8.86 22.14 33.39
CA ASN A 115 -9.33 21.12 34.34
C ASN A 115 -10.15 20.05 33.60
N PRO A 116 -9.70 18.77 33.56
CA PRO A 116 -10.40 17.70 32.85
C PRO A 116 -11.76 17.34 33.46
N HIS A 117 -12.06 17.82 34.67
CA HIS A 117 -13.32 17.59 35.37
C HIS A 117 -14.32 18.75 35.20
N ASN A 118 -14.07 19.67 34.27
CA ASN A 118 -15.01 20.74 34.00
C ASN A 118 -16.31 20.20 33.37
N CYS A 119 -17.42 20.81 33.78
CA CYS A 119 -18.73 20.59 33.19
C CYS A 119 -18.70 21.00 31.71
N ILE A 120 -18.97 20.06 30.80
CA ILE A 120 -18.96 20.30 29.35
C ILE A 120 -19.91 21.42 28.89
N ILE A 121 -20.90 21.77 29.73
CA ILE A 121 -21.92 22.79 29.41
C ILE A 121 -21.53 24.18 29.93
N CYS A 122 -20.91 24.28 31.11
CA CYS A 122 -20.67 25.57 31.78
C CYS A 122 -19.20 25.89 32.06
N GLY A 123 -18.27 24.98 31.74
CA GLY A 123 -16.83 25.14 31.95
C GLY A 123 -16.41 25.23 33.43
N GLN A 124 -17.29 24.90 34.38
CA GLN A 124 -16.98 24.91 35.82
C GLN A 124 -16.75 23.49 36.36
N PRO A 125 -15.89 23.29 37.38
CA PRO A 125 -15.62 21.98 37.94
C PRO A 125 -16.89 21.22 38.33
N ALA A 126 -16.98 19.97 37.90
CA ALA A 126 -18.07 19.04 38.18
C ALA A 126 -17.52 17.69 38.67
N GLU A 127 -18.33 16.98 39.45
CA GLU A 127 -17.95 15.67 40.01
C GLU A 127 -18.73 14.51 39.37
N THR A 128 -19.78 14.82 38.59
CA THR A 128 -20.66 13.81 38.01
C THR A 128 -20.24 13.50 36.57
N GLU A 129 -19.95 12.23 36.32
CA GLU A 129 -19.68 11.67 35.00
C GLU A 129 -20.98 11.24 34.33
N ILE A 130 -21.12 11.55 33.04
CA ILE A 130 -22.31 11.24 32.25
C ILE A 130 -21.94 10.98 30.78
N LEU A 131 -22.90 10.41 30.03
CA LEU A 131 -22.92 10.43 28.57
C LEU A 131 -23.86 11.55 28.12
N TYR A 132 -23.31 12.69 27.68
CA TYR A 132 -24.07 13.82 27.14
C TYR A 132 -24.17 13.69 25.62
N VAL A 133 -25.35 13.37 25.09
CA VAL A 133 -25.58 13.15 23.65
C VAL A 133 -24.61 12.10 23.06
N GLY A 134 -24.28 11.07 23.84
CA GLY A 134 -23.31 10.03 23.45
C GLY A 134 -21.85 10.35 23.73
N LEU A 135 -21.53 11.56 24.21
CA LEU A 135 -20.16 11.97 24.57
C LEU A 135 -19.92 11.83 26.08
N TYR A 136 -18.89 11.08 26.44
CA TYR A 136 -18.47 10.90 27.82
C TYR A 136 -17.77 12.14 28.37
N ALA A 137 -18.34 12.73 29.41
CA ALA A 137 -17.89 13.99 29.99
C ALA A 137 -18.34 14.16 31.44
N TYR A 138 -17.82 15.21 32.09
CA TYR A 138 -18.36 15.71 33.35
C TYR A 138 -19.48 16.72 33.08
N ALA A 139 -20.54 16.70 33.87
CA ALA A 139 -21.55 17.77 33.87
C ALA A 139 -22.30 17.88 35.20
N HIS A 140 -22.78 19.07 35.53
CA HIS A 140 -23.74 19.20 36.64
C HIS A 140 -25.12 18.67 36.20
N PRO A 141 -25.81 17.86 37.02
CA PRO A 141 -27.18 17.44 36.74
C PRO A 141 -28.10 18.62 36.39
N ASP A 142 -27.96 19.73 37.12
CA ASP A 142 -28.74 20.95 36.89
C ASP A 142 -28.41 21.69 35.58
N CYS A 143 -27.27 21.38 34.93
CA CYS A 143 -26.92 21.94 33.62
C CYS A 143 -27.59 21.19 32.46
N LEU A 144 -28.01 19.94 32.66
CA LEU A 144 -28.70 19.13 31.62
C LEU A 144 -30.11 19.64 31.31
N ASP A 145 -30.77 20.25 32.31
CA ASP A 145 -32.14 20.77 32.19
C ASP A 145 -32.21 22.24 31.74
N LYS A 146 -31.06 22.89 31.48
CA LYS A 146 -31.03 24.26 30.97
C LYS A 146 -31.43 24.26 29.48
N LYS A 147 -32.50 24.98 29.13
CA LYS A 147 -32.83 25.28 27.72
C LYS A 147 -31.60 25.92 27.06
N GLY A 148 -31.06 25.27 26.03
CA GLY A 148 -29.95 25.80 25.24
C GLY A 148 -30.26 27.22 24.75
N ILE A 149 -29.25 28.09 24.82
CA ILE A 149 -29.33 29.42 24.22
C ILE A 149 -28.98 29.26 22.74
N ASP A 150 -29.95 29.52 21.87
CA ASP A 150 -29.72 29.60 20.43
C ASP A 150 -29.08 30.97 20.13
N TYR A 151 -27.76 30.98 19.98
CA TYR A 151 -26.98 32.18 19.65
C TYR A 151 -27.13 32.60 18.17
N THR A 152 -27.77 31.77 17.33
CA THR A 152 -27.99 32.04 15.91
C THR A 152 -29.33 32.72 15.63
N ALA A 153 -30.28 32.64 16.58
CA ALA A 153 -31.61 33.27 16.48
C ALA A 153 -31.55 34.81 16.36
N GLY A 154 -30.48 35.46 16.81
CA GLY A 154 -30.26 36.91 16.68
C GLY A 154 -29.67 37.34 15.34
N PHE A 155 -29.11 36.41 14.55
CA PHE A 155 -28.43 36.72 13.28
C PHE A 155 -29.34 36.54 12.05
N MET A 156 -30.52 35.93 12.19
CA MET A 156 -31.44 35.70 11.08
C MET A 156 -32.59 36.72 10.96
N ALA A 157 -32.59 37.78 11.79
CA ALA A 157 -33.73 38.70 11.89
C ALA A 157 -33.59 40.01 11.09
N ASP A 158 -32.39 40.42 10.64
CA ASP A 158 -32.17 41.75 10.05
C ASP A 158 -31.15 41.75 8.89
N ALA A 159 -31.35 40.94 7.85
CA ALA A 159 -30.62 41.10 6.60
C ALA A 159 -31.55 40.87 5.40
N ASP A 160 -32.25 41.95 5.02
CA ASP A 160 -32.79 42.14 3.67
C ASP A 160 -31.68 42.72 2.79
N ASP A 161 -31.69 42.29 1.52
CA ASP A 161 -30.69 42.42 0.45
C ASP A 161 -29.56 43.47 0.58
N SER A 162 -28.34 43.00 0.28
CA SER A 162 -27.08 43.68 -0.09
C SER A 162 -26.00 43.91 0.98
N GLU A 163 -24.81 43.38 0.64
CA GLU A 163 -23.45 43.61 1.19
C GLU A 163 -22.88 42.62 2.23
N GLU A 164 -21.99 41.78 1.71
CA GLU A 164 -20.82 41.06 2.28
C GLU A 164 -20.66 40.94 3.79
N PHE A 165 -20.93 39.72 4.30
CA PHE A 165 -20.18 39.16 5.42
C PHE A 165 -19.04 38.29 4.89
N LEU A 166 -17.83 38.50 5.41
CA LEU A 166 -16.60 37.75 5.15
C LEU A 166 -16.77 36.28 5.59
N ILE A 167 -17.39 35.50 4.72
CA ILE A 167 -17.14 34.07 4.58
C ILE A 167 -15.87 33.98 3.75
N LEU A 168 -14.81 33.35 4.27
CA LEU A 168 -13.73 32.86 3.42
C LEU A 168 -14.36 31.82 2.49
N LYS A 169 -14.85 32.32 1.35
CA LYS A 169 -15.21 31.50 0.21
C LYS A 169 -13.92 30.88 -0.30
N ARG A 170 -13.99 29.57 -0.54
CA ARG A 170 -13.08 28.84 -1.41
C ARG A 170 -12.94 29.66 -2.70
N ASP A 171 -11.74 30.14 -3.00
CA ASP A 171 -11.44 30.70 -4.31
C ASP A 171 -11.53 29.54 -5.31
N ASP A 172 -12.65 29.47 -6.05
CA ASP A 172 -12.86 28.57 -7.18
C ASP A 172 -12.07 29.02 -8.45
N GLU A 173 -10.92 29.70 -8.28
CA GLU A 173 -9.98 30.03 -9.36
C GLU A 173 -8.52 29.70 -8.98
N SER A 174 -8.32 28.59 -8.29
CA SER A 174 -7.03 27.87 -8.28
C SER A 174 -7.22 26.46 -8.83
N GLU A 175 -7.39 26.37 -10.15
CA GLU A 175 -7.25 25.13 -10.93
C GLU A 175 -5.78 24.66 -11.05
N ASP A 176 -4.85 25.20 -10.25
CA ASP A 176 -3.41 24.87 -10.32
C ASP A 176 -2.77 24.60 -8.94
N LEU A 177 -3.45 23.83 -8.09
CA LEU A 177 -2.77 23.11 -7.01
C LEU A 177 -3.19 21.64 -7.10
N ILE A 178 -2.22 20.84 -7.54
CA ILE A 178 -2.30 19.43 -7.87
C ILE A 178 -2.98 18.68 -6.73
N ALA A 179 -4.22 18.26 -6.98
CA ALA A 179 -4.92 17.32 -6.15
C ALA A 179 -4.16 15.99 -6.22
N TYR A 180 -3.54 15.60 -5.11
CA TYR A 180 -3.22 14.19 -4.88
C TYR A 180 -4.57 13.47 -4.82
N ASP A 181 -4.98 12.91 -5.95
CA ASP A 181 -6.19 12.12 -6.15
C ASP A 181 -6.05 10.82 -5.35
N SER A 182 -6.20 10.89 -4.02
CA SER A 182 -6.77 9.78 -3.29
C SER A 182 -8.25 9.77 -3.67
N ALA A 183 -8.58 9.12 -4.79
CA ALA A 183 -9.95 8.71 -5.05
C ALA A 183 -10.55 8.20 -3.73
N GLU A 184 -11.73 8.68 -3.37
CA GLU A 184 -12.46 8.17 -2.21
C GLU A 184 -12.50 6.64 -2.36
N GLU A 185 -11.88 5.90 -1.44
CA GLU A 185 -11.71 4.42 -1.55
C GLU A 185 -13.07 3.72 -1.74
N ASP A 186 -14.18 4.35 -1.35
CA ASP A 186 -15.55 3.89 -1.56
C ASP A 186 -15.99 3.85 -3.04
N ASP A 187 -15.45 4.71 -3.91
CA ASP A 187 -15.78 4.73 -5.36
C ASP A 187 -15.00 3.68 -6.17
N LEU A 188 -14.01 3.02 -5.55
CA LEU A 188 -13.18 1.96 -6.16
C LEU A 188 -13.61 0.54 -5.77
N LEU A 189 -14.42 0.38 -4.71
CA LEU A 189 -14.88 -0.94 -4.28
C LEU A 189 -15.86 -1.52 -5.31
N PRO A 190 -15.58 -2.71 -5.87
CA PRO A 190 -16.45 -3.32 -6.85
C PRO A 190 -17.79 -3.73 -6.23
N ASP A 191 -18.89 -3.57 -6.99
CA ASP A 191 -20.22 -4.01 -6.58
C ASP A 191 -20.23 -5.56 -6.43
N PRO A 192 -20.54 -6.11 -5.24
CA PRO A 192 -20.56 -7.55 -5.03
C PRO A 192 -21.55 -8.29 -5.95
N GLU A 193 -22.69 -7.71 -6.28
CA GLU A 193 -23.67 -8.34 -7.19
C GLU A 193 -23.13 -8.43 -8.62
N LYS A 194 -22.37 -7.40 -9.03
CA LYS A 194 -21.69 -7.37 -10.33
C LYS A 194 -20.56 -8.39 -10.41
N LEU A 195 -19.73 -8.51 -9.36
CA LEU A 195 -18.69 -9.54 -9.30
C LEU A 195 -19.27 -10.96 -9.37
N ALA A 196 -20.34 -11.22 -8.62
CA ALA A 196 -21.04 -12.50 -8.66
C ALA A 196 -21.63 -12.79 -10.06
N ALA A 197 -22.15 -11.77 -10.75
CA ALA A 197 -22.63 -11.90 -12.12
C ALA A 197 -21.51 -12.24 -13.11
N LEU A 198 -20.37 -11.56 -13.03
CA LEU A 198 -19.18 -11.86 -13.84
C LEU A 198 -18.68 -13.30 -13.60
N ALA A 199 -18.61 -13.72 -12.34
CA ALA A 199 -18.22 -15.08 -11.99
C ALA A 199 -19.20 -16.13 -12.56
N ALA A 200 -20.51 -15.84 -12.51
CA ALA A 200 -21.55 -16.73 -13.03
C ALA A 200 -21.44 -16.93 -14.55
N GLU A 201 -21.03 -15.92 -15.31
CA GLU A 201 -20.79 -16.04 -16.76
C GLU A 201 -19.69 -17.05 -17.09
N MET A 202 -18.72 -17.23 -16.19
CA MET A 202 -17.60 -18.15 -16.38
C MET A 202 -17.81 -19.51 -15.69
N SER A 203 -18.97 -19.74 -15.06
CA SER A 203 -19.26 -20.96 -14.28
C SER A 203 -19.06 -22.27 -15.04
N GLY A 204 -19.25 -22.27 -16.38
CA GLY A 204 -19.00 -23.44 -17.22
C GLY A 204 -17.53 -23.88 -17.30
N TYR A 205 -16.60 -23.02 -16.90
CA TYR A 205 -15.16 -23.26 -16.93
C TYR A 205 -14.55 -23.54 -15.55
N THR A 206 -15.29 -23.27 -14.46
CA THR A 206 -14.78 -23.33 -13.08
C THR A 206 -14.19 -24.70 -12.72
N GLU A 207 -14.88 -25.80 -13.04
CA GLU A 207 -14.37 -27.15 -12.73
C GLU A 207 -13.07 -27.48 -13.47
N GLY A 208 -12.96 -27.03 -14.74
CA GLY A 208 -11.75 -27.20 -15.53
C GLY A 208 -10.59 -26.40 -14.94
N LEU A 209 -10.82 -25.12 -14.65
CA LEU A 209 -9.83 -24.22 -14.09
C LEU A 209 -9.30 -24.76 -12.76
N ILE A 210 -10.17 -25.14 -11.83
CA ILE A 210 -9.77 -25.68 -10.52
C ILE A 210 -8.98 -26.98 -10.68
N ARG A 211 -9.37 -27.87 -11.60
CA ARG A 211 -8.64 -29.10 -11.88
C ARG A 211 -7.23 -28.80 -12.37
N ASP A 212 -7.09 -27.89 -13.32
CA ASP A 212 -5.80 -27.55 -13.93
C ASP A 212 -4.91 -26.79 -12.95
N LEU A 213 -5.50 -25.93 -12.13
CA LEU A 213 -4.82 -25.23 -11.04
C LEU A 213 -4.32 -26.20 -9.96
N THR A 214 -5.12 -27.20 -9.61
CA THR A 214 -4.71 -28.26 -8.68
C THR A 214 -3.45 -28.97 -9.17
N ALA A 215 -3.39 -29.32 -10.46
CA ALA A 215 -2.23 -29.98 -11.04
C ALA A 215 -1.00 -29.07 -11.10
N LEU A 216 -1.20 -27.77 -11.36
CA LEU A 216 -0.12 -26.79 -11.47
C LEU A 216 0.45 -26.40 -10.09
N CYS A 217 -0.40 -26.24 -9.07
CA CYS A 217 0.02 -26.01 -7.68
C CYS A 217 0.74 -27.21 -7.07
N ALA A 218 0.48 -28.44 -7.55
CA ALA A 218 1.19 -29.64 -7.11
C ALA A 218 2.68 -29.65 -7.50
N VAL A 219 3.11 -28.80 -8.44
CA VAL A 219 4.52 -28.66 -8.82
C VAL A 219 5.17 -27.55 -7.97
N PRO A 220 6.16 -27.87 -7.13
CA PRO A 220 6.86 -26.89 -6.29
C PRO A 220 7.89 -26.12 -7.10
N SER A 221 7.43 -25.26 -8.02
CA SER A 221 8.22 -24.48 -8.97
C SER A 221 9.00 -23.32 -8.33
N VAL A 222 9.66 -23.58 -7.21
CA VAL A 222 10.60 -22.67 -6.59
C VAL A 222 11.90 -22.67 -7.39
N LYS A 223 12.54 -21.50 -7.55
CA LYS A 223 13.85 -21.39 -8.20
C LYS A 223 14.85 -22.37 -7.59
N GLY A 224 15.35 -23.26 -8.43
CA GLY A 224 16.27 -24.33 -8.07
C GLY A 224 17.70 -24.06 -8.50
N THR A 225 18.51 -25.12 -8.49
CA THR A 225 19.87 -25.09 -9.03
C THR A 225 19.81 -25.08 -10.57
N GLU A 226 20.56 -24.16 -11.17
CA GLU A 226 20.73 -24.07 -12.63
C GLU A 226 21.32 -25.38 -13.20
N GLU A 227 20.69 -25.90 -14.26
CA GLU A 227 21.15 -27.03 -15.06
C GLU A 227 21.04 -26.72 -16.56
N GLU A 228 21.74 -27.48 -17.41
CA GLU A 228 21.84 -27.24 -18.87
C GLU A 228 20.48 -27.07 -19.57
N ASP A 229 19.48 -27.90 -19.23
CA ASP A 229 18.12 -27.83 -19.77
C ASP A 229 17.11 -27.26 -18.77
N ALA A 230 17.56 -26.71 -17.63
CA ALA A 230 16.70 -26.15 -16.60
C ALA A 230 17.37 -24.93 -15.94
N PRO A 231 17.36 -23.77 -16.62
CA PRO A 231 18.09 -22.57 -16.17
C PRO A 231 17.69 -22.10 -14.77
N PHE A 232 16.42 -22.30 -14.41
CA PHE A 232 15.87 -21.92 -13.10
C PHE A 232 15.54 -23.13 -12.22
N GLY A 233 16.06 -24.30 -12.56
CA GLY A 233 15.82 -25.56 -11.86
C GLY A 233 14.71 -26.43 -12.46
N LYS A 234 14.75 -27.73 -12.16
CA LYS A 234 13.87 -28.73 -12.80
C LYS A 234 12.38 -28.50 -12.54
N ALA A 235 12.01 -27.99 -11.36
CA ALA A 235 10.62 -27.83 -10.98
C ALA A 235 9.92 -26.71 -11.77
N THR A 236 10.64 -25.65 -12.15
CA THR A 236 10.07 -24.59 -13.00
C THR A 236 9.82 -25.11 -14.43
N VAL A 237 10.73 -25.92 -14.97
CA VAL A 237 10.54 -26.60 -16.27
C VAL A 237 9.38 -27.59 -16.22
N GLU A 238 9.20 -28.31 -15.11
CA GLU A 238 8.05 -29.19 -14.90
C GLU A 238 6.74 -28.40 -14.91
N ALA A 239 6.66 -27.27 -14.19
CA ALA A 239 5.47 -26.41 -14.18
C ALA A 239 5.16 -25.86 -15.58
N LEU A 240 6.18 -25.44 -16.35
CA LEU A 240 6.02 -25.03 -17.74
C LEU A 240 5.43 -26.18 -18.59
N GLY A 241 5.95 -27.39 -18.42
CA GLY A 241 5.45 -28.58 -19.12
C GLY A 241 3.98 -28.89 -18.79
N VAL A 242 3.58 -28.74 -17.52
CA VAL A 242 2.18 -28.90 -17.09
C VAL A 242 1.29 -27.85 -17.74
N PHE A 243 1.65 -26.57 -17.66
CA PHE A 243 0.88 -25.47 -18.23
C PHE A 243 0.72 -25.60 -19.75
N LEU A 244 1.82 -25.82 -20.49
CA LEU A 244 1.76 -25.98 -21.95
C LEU A 244 0.97 -27.24 -22.35
N GLY A 245 1.05 -28.32 -21.58
CA GLY A 245 0.24 -29.52 -21.80
C GLY A 245 -1.26 -29.28 -21.59
N GLN A 246 -1.62 -28.49 -20.58
CA GLN A 246 -3.01 -28.07 -20.33
C GLN A 246 -3.53 -27.18 -21.46
N ALA A 247 -2.74 -26.18 -21.88
CA ALA A 247 -3.08 -25.31 -23.00
C ALA A 247 -3.24 -26.08 -24.32
N ASP A 248 -2.34 -27.00 -24.65
CA ASP A 248 -2.47 -27.87 -25.84
C ASP A 248 -3.76 -28.71 -25.78
N ALA A 249 -4.08 -29.29 -24.62
CA ALA A 249 -5.31 -30.06 -24.43
C ALA A 249 -6.60 -29.21 -24.56
N LEU A 250 -6.51 -27.90 -24.29
CA LEU A 250 -7.58 -26.92 -24.51
C LEU A 250 -7.65 -26.42 -25.97
N GLY A 251 -6.67 -26.79 -26.81
CA GLY A 251 -6.65 -26.51 -28.24
C GLY A 251 -5.82 -25.29 -28.65
N PHE A 252 -4.99 -24.73 -27.75
CA PHE A 252 -4.09 -23.63 -28.06
C PHE A 252 -2.86 -24.12 -28.84
N ARG A 253 -2.28 -23.23 -29.65
CA ARG A 253 -0.92 -23.44 -30.17
C ARG A 253 0.07 -23.11 -29.08
N THR A 254 0.96 -24.04 -28.73
CA THR A 254 1.90 -23.85 -27.63
C THR A 254 3.35 -23.82 -28.10
N LYS A 255 4.19 -23.06 -27.40
CA LYS A 255 5.64 -23.04 -27.64
C LYS A 255 6.39 -22.98 -26.32
N ASN A 256 7.41 -23.82 -26.20
CA ASN A 256 8.43 -23.72 -25.17
C ASN A 256 9.64 -22.97 -25.76
N ILE A 257 10.17 -22.01 -25.01
CA ILE A 257 11.28 -21.15 -25.38
C ILE A 257 12.44 -21.46 -24.44
N ASP A 258 13.27 -22.41 -24.87
CA ASP A 258 14.52 -22.83 -24.21
C ASP A 258 14.38 -23.18 -22.72
N ASN A 259 13.19 -23.66 -22.29
CA ASN A 259 12.86 -23.94 -20.89
C ASN A 259 13.03 -22.72 -19.97
N MET A 260 12.97 -21.50 -20.50
CA MET A 260 13.00 -20.24 -19.76
C MET A 260 11.65 -19.55 -19.74
N ALA A 261 10.89 -19.70 -20.82
CA ALA A 261 9.54 -19.16 -20.97
C ALA A 261 8.71 -20.06 -21.89
N GLY A 262 7.41 -19.80 -21.98
CA GLY A 262 6.58 -20.38 -23.02
C GLY A 262 5.34 -19.55 -23.29
N TYR A 263 4.54 -19.98 -24.25
CA TYR A 263 3.24 -19.37 -24.48
C TYR A 263 2.18 -20.35 -24.98
N ALA A 264 0.93 -19.96 -24.76
CA ALA A 264 -0.27 -20.51 -25.40
C ALA A 264 -0.90 -19.42 -26.29
N GLU A 265 -1.24 -19.75 -27.53
CA GLU A 265 -1.72 -18.79 -28.51
C GLU A 265 -3.00 -19.25 -29.23
N TYR A 266 -3.91 -18.29 -29.44
CA TYR A 266 -5.12 -18.42 -30.22
C TYR A 266 -5.26 -17.26 -31.23
N GLY A 267 -6.00 -17.48 -32.32
CA GLY A 267 -6.25 -16.48 -33.38
C GLY A 267 -5.60 -16.83 -34.73
N PRO A 268 -5.74 -15.95 -35.75
CA PRO A 268 -5.24 -16.18 -37.11
C PRO A 268 -3.71 -16.31 -37.14
N GLU A 269 -3.19 -17.32 -37.84
CA GLU A 269 -1.73 -17.55 -37.95
C GLU A 269 -1.02 -16.48 -38.78
N ASP A 270 -1.74 -15.80 -39.68
CA ASP A 270 -1.24 -14.75 -40.56
C ASP A 270 -1.46 -13.33 -40.02
N ALA A 271 -2.03 -13.18 -38.82
CA ALA A 271 -2.18 -11.89 -38.17
C ALA A 271 -0.81 -11.34 -37.75
N ASN A 272 -0.49 -10.11 -38.18
CA ASN A 272 0.80 -9.45 -37.89
C ASN A 272 0.86 -8.82 -36.49
N GLU A 273 -0.25 -8.82 -35.77
CA GLU A 273 -0.39 -8.18 -34.46
C GLU A 273 -0.86 -9.19 -33.43
N MET A 274 -0.51 -8.93 -32.17
CA MET A 274 -0.76 -9.82 -31.05
C MET A 274 -1.00 -9.00 -29.79
N VAL A 275 -2.03 -9.41 -29.04
CA VAL A 275 -2.31 -8.97 -27.68
C VAL A 275 -1.87 -10.06 -26.71
N ALA A 276 -1.28 -9.66 -25.58
CA ALA A 276 -0.75 -10.61 -24.62
C ALA A 276 -1.31 -10.43 -23.21
N CYS A 277 -1.41 -11.55 -22.50
CA CYS A 277 -1.32 -11.55 -21.04
C CYS A 277 0.00 -12.20 -20.64
N VAL A 278 0.79 -11.52 -19.81
CA VAL A 278 2.06 -12.01 -19.29
C VAL A 278 1.85 -12.50 -17.86
N CYS A 279 2.37 -13.67 -17.54
CA CYS A 279 2.20 -14.35 -16.26
C CYS A 279 3.51 -15.05 -15.89
N HIS A 280 3.61 -15.59 -14.67
CA HIS A 280 4.71 -16.46 -14.25
C HIS A 280 4.22 -17.75 -13.58
N LEU A 281 5.10 -18.75 -13.59
CA LEU A 281 4.81 -20.08 -13.01
C LEU A 281 5.79 -20.45 -11.89
N ASP A 282 6.90 -19.72 -11.76
CA ASP A 282 7.75 -19.83 -10.57
C ASP A 282 7.07 -19.18 -9.36
N VAL A 283 7.42 -19.67 -8.17
CA VAL A 283 6.83 -19.22 -6.91
C VAL A 283 7.91 -19.06 -5.86
N VAL A 284 7.69 -18.18 -4.88
CA VAL A 284 8.53 -18.13 -3.67
C VAL A 284 8.48 -19.44 -2.87
N PRO A 285 9.53 -19.74 -2.07
CA PRO A 285 9.47 -20.84 -1.10
C PRO A 285 8.24 -20.74 -0.19
N ALA A 286 7.66 -21.89 0.18
CA ALA A 286 6.50 -21.91 1.08
C ALA A 286 6.80 -21.32 2.47
N GLY A 287 8.01 -21.50 2.98
CA GLY A 287 8.38 -21.05 4.32
C GLY A 287 7.71 -21.85 5.44
N ASP A 288 7.67 -21.26 6.64
CA ASP A 288 7.02 -21.83 7.82
C ASP A 288 5.61 -21.26 8.01
N GLY A 289 4.77 -21.94 8.79
CA GLY A 289 3.46 -21.40 9.24
C GLY A 289 2.24 -21.94 8.50
N TRP A 290 2.42 -22.75 7.46
CA TRP A 290 1.33 -23.41 6.74
C TRP A 290 0.54 -24.37 7.63
N THR A 291 -0.79 -24.35 7.52
CA THR A 291 -1.66 -25.26 8.27
C THR A 291 -1.78 -26.64 7.63
N ALA A 292 -1.44 -26.78 6.35
CA ALA A 292 -1.38 -28.03 5.61
C ALA A 292 -0.24 -28.03 4.57
N ASP A 293 -0.18 -29.04 3.70
CA ASP A 293 0.82 -29.09 2.63
C ASP A 293 0.60 -27.94 1.63
N PRO A 294 1.57 -27.03 1.42
CA PRO A 294 1.44 -25.91 0.48
C PRO A 294 1.24 -26.33 -0.98
N TRP A 295 1.62 -27.56 -1.33
CA TRP A 295 1.56 -28.08 -2.70
C TRP A 295 0.29 -28.90 -2.96
N GLU A 296 -0.57 -29.10 -1.95
CA GLU A 296 -1.88 -29.72 -2.13
C GLU A 296 -2.96 -28.65 -2.11
N LEU A 297 -3.61 -28.41 -3.26
CA LEU A 297 -4.70 -27.43 -3.34
C LEU A 297 -5.92 -27.87 -2.55
N ARG A 298 -6.31 -27.02 -1.59
CA ARG A 298 -7.48 -27.21 -0.74
C ARG A 298 -8.58 -26.24 -1.14
N HIS A 299 -9.82 -26.70 -1.08
CA HIS A 299 -11.00 -25.86 -1.29
C HIS A 299 -11.78 -25.77 0.03
N GLU A 300 -11.75 -24.61 0.66
CA GLU A 300 -12.33 -24.35 1.98
C GLU A 300 -13.13 -23.05 1.93
N ASP A 301 -14.41 -23.07 2.31
CA ASP A 301 -15.29 -21.88 2.40
C ASP A 301 -15.28 -20.96 1.16
N GLY A 302 -15.25 -21.54 -0.05
CA GLY A 302 -15.22 -20.80 -1.31
C GLY A 302 -13.86 -20.22 -1.68
N LYS A 303 -12.80 -20.57 -0.93
CA LYS A 303 -11.41 -20.21 -1.18
C LYS A 303 -10.62 -21.42 -1.67
N LEU A 304 -9.70 -21.19 -2.59
CA LEU A 304 -8.65 -22.14 -2.95
C LEU A 304 -7.39 -21.76 -2.19
N ILE A 305 -6.76 -22.73 -1.52
CA ILE A 305 -5.59 -22.51 -0.66
C ILE A 305 -4.46 -23.41 -1.16
N ALA A 306 -3.37 -22.81 -1.63
CA ALA A 306 -2.13 -23.44 -2.06
C ALA A 306 -1.08 -22.37 -2.35
N ARG A 307 0.21 -22.72 -2.38
CA ARG A 307 1.24 -21.80 -2.87
C ARG A 307 1.06 -21.56 -4.37
N GLY A 308 1.06 -20.29 -4.75
CA GLY A 308 0.91 -19.82 -6.13
C GLY A 308 -0.52 -19.75 -6.64
N VAL A 309 -1.51 -19.94 -5.75
CA VAL A 309 -2.92 -19.88 -6.12
C VAL A 309 -3.38 -18.44 -6.38
N SER A 310 -2.81 -17.46 -5.67
CA SER A 310 -3.03 -16.03 -5.92
C SER A 310 -1.94 -15.42 -6.78
N ASP A 311 -0.71 -15.93 -6.68
CA ASP A 311 0.49 -15.33 -7.30
C ASP A 311 1.45 -16.43 -7.82
N ASP A 312 1.45 -16.78 -9.11
CA ASP A 312 0.59 -16.30 -10.21
C ASP A 312 0.00 -17.46 -11.02
N LYS A 313 -0.03 -18.69 -10.48
CA LYS A 313 -0.58 -19.86 -11.20
C LYS A 313 -2.09 -19.76 -11.40
N GLY A 314 -2.82 -19.26 -10.40
CA GLY A 314 -4.27 -19.02 -10.49
C GLY A 314 -4.61 -17.96 -11.53
N PRO A 315 -4.02 -16.76 -11.47
CA PRO A 315 -4.24 -15.74 -12.49
C PRO A 315 -3.75 -16.15 -13.88
N ALA A 316 -2.62 -16.85 -14.03
CA ALA A 316 -2.17 -17.41 -15.31
C ALA A 316 -3.22 -18.34 -15.94
N LEU A 317 -3.83 -19.21 -15.15
CA LEU A 317 -4.93 -20.06 -15.63
C LEU A 317 -6.20 -19.27 -15.88
N SER A 318 -6.46 -18.19 -15.14
CA SER A 318 -7.58 -17.29 -15.41
C SER A 318 -7.43 -16.63 -16.79
N ALA A 319 -6.23 -16.15 -17.14
CA ALA A 319 -5.96 -15.63 -18.48
C ALA A 319 -6.11 -16.69 -19.57
N LEU A 320 -5.63 -17.92 -19.33
CA LEU A 320 -5.78 -19.05 -20.26
C LEU A 320 -7.26 -19.42 -20.48
N TYR A 321 -8.05 -19.53 -19.41
CA TYR A 321 -9.46 -19.88 -19.49
C TYR A 321 -10.33 -18.74 -20.02
N ALA A 322 -9.92 -17.48 -19.83
CA ALA A 322 -10.53 -16.33 -20.47
C ALA A 322 -10.39 -16.42 -22.00
N ALA A 323 -9.17 -16.70 -22.50
CA ALA A 323 -8.94 -16.92 -23.92
C ALA A 323 -9.70 -18.18 -24.42
N LYS A 324 -9.80 -19.23 -23.60
CA LYS A 324 -10.56 -20.44 -23.95
C LYS A 324 -12.05 -20.15 -24.11
N ALA A 325 -12.62 -19.30 -23.26
CA ALA A 325 -14.01 -18.91 -23.38
C ALA A 325 -14.30 -18.13 -24.66
N LEU A 326 -13.32 -17.34 -25.15
CA LEU A 326 -13.40 -16.69 -26.46
C LEU A 326 -13.29 -17.70 -27.61
N MET A 327 -12.45 -18.71 -27.49
CA MET A 327 -12.36 -19.80 -28.49
C MET A 327 -13.67 -20.57 -28.66
N ASP A 328 -14.43 -20.71 -27.57
CA ASP A 328 -15.71 -21.42 -27.56
C ASP A 328 -16.90 -20.54 -28.00
N ASP A 329 -16.70 -19.23 -28.09
CA ASP A 329 -17.73 -18.30 -28.55
C ASP A 329 -17.81 -18.30 -30.09
N PRO A 330 -18.89 -18.83 -30.69
CA PRO A 330 -19.03 -18.85 -32.15
C PRO A 330 -19.17 -17.46 -32.78
N ASP A 331 -19.51 -16.44 -31.99
CA ASP A 331 -19.69 -15.07 -32.44
C ASP A 331 -18.41 -14.23 -32.31
N PHE A 332 -17.32 -14.82 -31.81
CA PHE A 332 -16.02 -14.16 -31.70
C PHE A 332 -15.02 -14.67 -32.74
N SER A 333 -14.39 -13.74 -33.45
CA SER A 333 -13.27 -14.00 -34.33
C SER A 333 -12.26 -12.87 -34.16
N PRO A 334 -11.07 -13.12 -33.58
CA PRO A 334 -10.11 -12.05 -33.34
C PRO A 334 -9.35 -11.67 -34.62
N ASP A 335 -9.07 -10.38 -34.78
CA ASP A 335 -8.22 -9.85 -35.87
C ASP A 335 -6.73 -9.98 -35.52
N LYS A 336 -6.42 -9.94 -34.22
CA LYS A 336 -5.07 -10.08 -33.64
C LYS A 336 -4.93 -11.42 -32.92
N ARG A 337 -3.72 -11.95 -32.83
CA ARG A 337 -3.46 -13.15 -32.00
C ARG A 337 -3.61 -12.81 -30.52
N ILE A 338 -4.21 -13.71 -29.74
CA ILE A 338 -4.23 -13.64 -28.27
C ILE A 338 -3.18 -14.63 -27.76
N ARG A 339 -2.23 -14.14 -26.96
CA ARG A 339 -1.13 -14.94 -26.44
C ARG A 339 -1.05 -14.85 -24.91
N ILE A 340 -1.00 -15.99 -24.24
CA ILE A 340 -0.68 -16.08 -22.82
C ILE A 340 0.79 -16.45 -22.72
N ILE A 341 1.62 -15.53 -22.24
CA ILE A 341 3.07 -15.69 -22.08
C ILE A 341 3.34 -16.05 -20.62
N VAL A 342 4.11 -17.11 -20.40
CA VAL A 342 4.49 -17.57 -19.05
C VAL A 342 6.01 -17.57 -18.87
N GLY A 343 6.48 -16.90 -17.82
CA GLY A 343 7.86 -16.93 -17.36
C GLY A 343 8.11 -17.88 -16.19
N LEU A 344 9.39 -18.06 -15.84
CA LEU A 344 9.88 -19.05 -14.88
C LEU A 344 10.91 -18.50 -13.87
N ASP A 345 11.03 -17.18 -13.76
CA ASP A 345 12.02 -16.55 -12.88
C ASP A 345 11.60 -15.15 -12.40
N GLU A 346 10.30 -14.84 -12.37
CA GLU A 346 9.81 -13.52 -11.94
C GLU A 346 10.33 -13.17 -10.54
N GLU A 347 10.14 -14.12 -9.62
CA GLU A 347 10.34 -13.98 -8.17
C GLU A 347 11.83 -13.84 -7.79
N SER A 348 12.71 -13.84 -8.78
CA SER A 348 14.16 -13.93 -8.64
C SER A 348 14.93 -13.15 -9.70
N GLY A 349 14.27 -12.17 -10.35
CA GLY A 349 14.93 -11.17 -11.20
C GLY A 349 14.52 -11.19 -12.68
N SER A 350 13.50 -11.96 -13.06
CA SER A 350 12.82 -11.92 -14.36
C SER A 350 13.69 -12.20 -15.59
N ALA A 351 14.82 -12.92 -15.43
CA ALA A 351 15.74 -13.23 -16.53
C ALA A 351 15.08 -14.03 -17.67
N CYS A 352 13.99 -14.72 -17.38
CA CYS A 352 13.15 -15.41 -18.37
C CYS A 352 12.52 -14.46 -19.40
N MET A 353 12.08 -13.27 -19.00
CA MET A 353 11.45 -12.31 -19.94
C MET A 353 12.48 -11.56 -20.76
N ASP A 354 13.65 -11.26 -20.20
CA ASP A 354 14.79 -10.77 -20.98
C ASP A 354 15.13 -11.72 -22.12
N HIS A 355 15.03 -13.03 -21.88
CA HIS A 355 15.21 -14.05 -22.90
C HIS A 355 14.07 -14.03 -23.91
N TYR A 356 12.81 -13.96 -23.46
CA TYR A 356 11.64 -13.86 -24.35
C TYR A 356 11.75 -12.65 -25.30
N VAL A 357 12.03 -11.46 -24.78
CA VAL A 357 12.13 -10.20 -25.55
C VAL A 357 13.20 -10.27 -26.64
N LYS A 358 14.27 -11.03 -26.42
CA LYS A 358 15.36 -11.21 -27.39
C LYS A 358 15.04 -12.23 -28.50
N HIS A 359 14.13 -13.17 -28.26
CA HIS A 359 13.92 -14.32 -29.15
C HIS A 359 12.54 -14.39 -29.78
N GLU A 360 11.54 -13.72 -29.20
CA GLU A 360 10.15 -13.78 -29.64
C GLU A 360 9.59 -12.40 -30.02
N GLU A 361 8.40 -12.44 -30.60
CA GLU A 361 7.63 -11.25 -30.95
C GLU A 361 7.12 -10.51 -29.71
N ILE A 362 7.23 -9.18 -29.74
CA ILE A 362 6.75 -8.27 -28.70
C ILE A 362 5.27 -7.95 -28.94
N PRO A 363 4.41 -8.01 -27.91
CA PRO A 363 3.00 -7.62 -28.02
C PRO A 363 2.84 -6.18 -28.47
N GLN A 364 1.81 -5.93 -29.27
CA GLN A 364 1.40 -4.56 -29.59
C GLN A 364 0.83 -3.87 -28.35
N MET A 365 0.09 -4.63 -27.55
CA MET A 365 -0.48 -4.20 -26.27
C MET A 365 -0.82 -5.43 -25.43
N GLY A 366 -0.90 -5.27 -24.12
CA GLY A 366 -1.26 -6.37 -23.24
C GLY A 366 -1.24 -5.96 -21.78
N PHE A 367 -1.41 -6.95 -20.92
CA PHE A 367 -1.38 -6.75 -19.48
C PHE A 367 -0.70 -7.91 -18.75
N THR A 368 -0.24 -7.70 -17.53
CA THR A 368 0.10 -8.79 -16.61
C THR A 368 -1.07 -9.05 -15.67
N SER A 369 -1.33 -10.32 -15.37
CA SER A 369 -2.30 -10.76 -14.34
C SER A 369 -1.66 -10.90 -12.96
N ASP A 370 -0.52 -10.27 -12.75
CA ASP A 370 0.24 -10.32 -11.51
C ASP A 370 0.22 -8.93 -10.84
N ALA A 371 -0.99 -8.48 -10.48
CA ALA A 371 -1.22 -7.15 -9.92
C ALA A 371 -2.59 -6.99 -9.24
N ASP A 372 -2.87 -5.74 -8.85
CA ASP A 372 -4.20 -5.29 -8.45
C ASP A 372 -5.00 -4.74 -9.64
N PHE A 373 -6.31 -4.81 -9.52
CA PHE A 373 -7.25 -3.97 -10.27
C PHE A 373 -7.45 -2.63 -9.54
N PRO A 374 -7.82 -1.54 -10.24
CA PRO A 374 -7.97 -1.39 -11.70
C PRO A 374 -6.61 -1.34 -12.42
N ALA A 375 -6.58 -0.95 -13.71
CA ALA A 375 -5.32 -0.94 -14.47
C ALA A 375 -4.25 -0.02 -13.86
N ILE A 376 -3.02 -0.49 -13.85
CA ILE A 376 -1.84 0.25 -13.38
C ILE A 376 -1.15 0.85 -14.59
N TYR A 377 -1.30 2.16 -14.80
CA TYR A 377 -0.76 2.86 -15.97
C TYR A 377 0.70 3.29 -15.77
N ALA A 378 1.13 3.43 -14.52
CA ALA A 378 2.45 3.90 -14.18
C ALA A 378 3.02 3.17 -12.97
N GLU A 379 4.31 2.85 -13.04
CA GLU A 379 5.06 2.31 -11.93
C GLU A 379 6.33 3.13 -11.74
N LYS A 380 6.55 3.66 -10.53
CA LYS A 380 7.67 4.54 -10.23
C LYS A 380 9.01 3.86 -10.50
N GLY A 381 10.01 4.64 -10.92
CA GLY A 381 11.36 4.11 -11.01
C GLY A 381 11.90 3.75 -9.63
N ILE A 382 12.83 2.79 -9.58
CA ILE A 382 13.41 2.28 -8.33
C ILE A 382 14.93 2.43 -8.43
N ALA A 383 15.56 3.02 -7.43
CA ALA A 383 17.02 3.06 -7.33
C ALA A 383 17.48 2.68 -5.93
N ARG A 384 18.44 1.75 -5.84
CA ARG A 384 19.06 1.35 -4.57
C ARG A 384 20.35 2.13 -4.41
N LEU A 385 20.30 3.15 -3.56
CA LEU A 385 21.42 4.06 -3.32
C LEU A 385 22.22 3.58 -2.12
N ARG A 386 23.53 3.43 -2.29
CA ARG A 386 24.46 3.03 -1.23
C ARG A 386 25.35 4.20 -0.85
N PHE A 387 25.26 4.58 0.41
CA PHE A 387 26.05 5.62 1.05
C PHE A 387 27.13 4.97 1.92
N ILE A 388 28.36 5.45 1.79
CA ILE A 388 29.48 5.09 2.65
C ILE A 388 29.96 6.33 3.38
N ILE A 389 29.72 6.33 4.68
CA ILE A 389 30.06 7.43 5.58
C ILE A 389 31.34 7.05 6.32
N PRO A 390 32.43 7.85 6.21
CA PRO A 390 33.66 7.61 6.95
C PRO A 390 33.43 7.79 8.45
N ARG A 391 34.11 6.98 9.27
CA ARG A 391 34.09 7.08 10.74
C ARG A 391 35.34 7.78 11.27
N SER A 392 35.18 8.57 12.32
CA SER A 392 36.20 9.13 13.20
C SER A 392 36.49 8.22 14.41
N GLU A 393 37.68 8.37 14.99
CA GLU A 393 38.03 7.69 16.24
C GLU A 393 37.14 8.12 17.43
N ASP A 394 36.60 9.34 17.40
CA ASP A 394 35.77 9.93 18.46
C ASP A 394 34.31 9.44 18.46
N ASP A 395 33.90 8.78 17.37
CA ASP A 395 32.54 8.29 17.20
C ASP A 395 32.14 7.27 18.27
N ARG A 396 30.88 7.27 18.70
CA ARG A 396 30.46 6.49 19.87
C ARG A 396 29.93 5.12 19.54
N ILE A 397 29.36 4.95 18.35
CA ILE A 397 28.85 3.66 17.89
C ILE A 397 30.04 2.77 17.52
N ALA A 398 30.14 1.60 18.15
CA ALA A 398 31.13 0.59 17.80
C ALA A 398 30.64 -0.27 16.64
N THR A 399 29.41 -0.79 16.76
CA THR A 399 28.72 -1.52 15.67
C THR A 399 27.23 -1.23 15.70
N ALA A 400 26.57 -1.32 14.55
CA ALA A 400 25.11 -1.29 14.47
C ALA A 400 24.64 -2.09 13.25
N LYS A 401 23.50 -2.77 13.37
CA LYS A 401 22.83 -3.42 12.24
C LYS A 401 21.33 -3.19 12.29
N ALA A 402 20.76 -2.86 11.13
CA ALA A 402 19.32 -2.74 10.95
C ALA A 402 18.92 -3.16 9.53
N GLY A 403 17.67 -3.63 9.42
CA GLY A 403 17.08 -4.05 8.15
C GLY A 403 17.39 -5.49 7.76
N SER A 404 16.41 -6.14 7.13
CA SER A 404 16.54 -7.47 6.52
C SER A 404 16.49 -7.42 5.00
N ALA A 405 15.87 -6.39 4.44
CA ALA A 405 15.77 -6.12 3.01
C ALA A 405 15.68 -4.60 2.78
N VAL A 406 16.27 -4.11 1.70
CA VAL A 406 16.33 -2.67 1.40
C VAL A 406 14.95 -2.06 1.08
N ASN A 407 14.07 -2.84 0.47
CA ASN A 407 12.68 -2.46 0.15
C ASN A 407 11.73 -2.59 1.35
N MET A 408 12.24 -2.66 2.58
CA MET A 408 11.43 -2.74 3.79
C MET A 408 11.88 -1.70 4.81
N VAL A 409 10.94 -1.11 5.52
CA VAL A 409 11.24 -0.25 6.67
C VAL A 409 11.79 -1.11 7.80
N PRO A 410 13.00 -0.85 8.33
CA PRO A 410 13.58 -1.60 9.42
C PRO A 410 12.70 -1.60 10.68
N SER A 411 12.24 -2.79 11.10
CA SER A 411 11.48 -2.95 12.34
C SER A 411 12.35 -3.10 13.59
N SER A 412 13.65 -3.29 13.43
CA SER A 412 14.57 -3.27 14.57
C SER A 412 15.98 -2.86 14.18
N LEU A 413 16.66 -2.23 15.13
CA LEU A 413 18.07 -1.90 15.09
C LEU A 413 18.73 -2.42 16.37
N LYS A 414 19.90 -3.04 16.22
CA LYS A 414 20.77 -3.40 17.35
C LYS A 414 22.07 -2.63 17.19
N LEU A 415 22.52 -1.99 18.26
CA LEU A 415 23.81 -1.32 18.30
C LEU A 415 24.61 -1.65 19.54
N GLU A 416 25.92 -1.53 19.43
CA GLU A 416 26.87 -1.56 20.53
C GLU A 416 27.65 -0.25 20.53
N LEU A 417 27.75 0.39 21.70
CA LEU A 417 28.58 1.57 21.90
C LEU A 417 30.00 1.17 22.30
N LYS A 418 30.97 2.06 22.07
CA LYS A 418 32.39 1.81 22.40
C LYS A 418 32.65 1.60 23.90
N ASP A 419 31.72 1.97 24.78
CA ASP A 419 31.83 1.69 26.22
C ASP A 419 31.39 0.26 26.60
N GLY A 420 30.96 -0.53 25.61
CA GLY A 420 30.52 -1.92 25.77
C GLY A 420 29.04 -2.08 26.11
N SER A 421 28.28 -0.99 26.19
CA SER A 421 26.82 -1.06 26.30
C SER A 421 26.19 -1.44 24.95
N SER A 422 25.04 -2.10 25.01
CA SER A 422 24.28 -2.52 23.83
C SER A 422 22.85 -2.07 23.96
N GLU A 423 22.30 -1.53 22.88
CA GLU A 423 20.93 -1.02 22.82
C GLU A 423 20.17 -1.62 21.65
N LYS A 424 18.86 -1.74 21.82
CA LYS A 424 17.94 -2.23 20.78
C LYS A 424 16.81 -1.23 20.65
N PHE A 425 16.55 -0.84 19.40
CA PHE A 425 15.45 0.04 19.03
C PHE A 425 14.46 -0.75 18.20
N ASP A 426 13.18 -0.56 18.50
CA ASP A 426 12.09 -1.24 17.83
C ASP A 426 11.32 -0.22 16.98
N GLY A 427 11.06 -0.59 15.74
CA GLY A 427 10.25 0.11 14.77
C GLY A 427 9.02 -0.70 14.36
N VAL A 428 8.41 -0.31 13.25
CA VAL A 428 7.27 -0.99 12.63
C VAL A 428 7.61 -1.16 11.16
N THR A 429 7.54 -2.40 10.66
CA THR A 429 7.85 -2.70 9.27
C THR A 429 6.75 -2.16 8.35
N ALA A 430 7.14 -1.72 7.16
CA ALA A 430 6.26 -1.37 6.05
C ALA A 430 7.03 -1.58 4.74
N HIS A 431 6.32 -1.59 3.62
CA HIS A 431 6.96 -1.65 2.30
C HIS A 431 7.73 -0.35 2.02
N GLY A 432 8.92 -0.47 1.41
CA GLY A 432 9.85 0.65 1.16
C GLY A 432 9.30 1.72 0.20
N SER A 433 8.27 1.40 -0.58
CA SER A 433 7.55 2.40 -1.39
C SER A 433 6.62 3.30 -0.56
N ARG A 434 6.23 2.85 0.63
CA ARG A 434 5.32 3.53 1.58
C ARG A 434 5.94 3.56 2.98
N PRO A 435 7.12 4.18 3.13
CA PRO A 435 7.80 4.27 4.42
C PRO A 435 6.98 5.03 5.47
N ASP A 436 6.05 5.88 5.02
CA ASP A 436 5.07 6.60 5.84
C ASP A 436 4.14 5.70 6.65
N LEU A 437 3.96 4.43 6.25
CA LEU A 437 3.15 3.45 6.98
C LEU A 437 3.94 2.74 8.09
N GLY A 438 5.27 2.84 8.08
CA GLY A 438 6.16 2.20 9.04
C GLY A 438 6.69 3.17 10.10
N ILE A 439 7.50 2.63 11.00
CA ILE A 439 8.35 3.41 11.91
C ILE A 439 9.76 2.87 11.72
N ASN A 440 10.64 3.66 11.10
CA ASN A 440 12.00 3.20 10.84
C ASN A 440 12.82 3.14 12.14
N ALA A 441 13.25 1.93 12.53
CA ALA A 441 14.05 1.73 13.74
C ALA A 441 15.38 2.48 13.72
N ILE A 442 15.91 2.84 12.53
CA ILE A 442 17.09 3.69 12.39
C ILE A 442 16.77 5.12 12.84
N ASN A 443 15.64 5.71 12.39
CA ASN A 443 15.21 7.05 12.83
C ASN A 443 15.08 7.11 14.35
N VAL A 444 14.38 6.12 14.93
CA VAL A 444 14.18 6.03 16.39
C VAL A 444 15.52 5.98 17.15
N ALA A 445 16.48 5.21 16.65
CA ALA A 445 17.80 5.11 17.26
C ALA A 445 18.58 6.44 17.15
N VAL A 446 18.53 7.08 15.99
CA VAL A 446 19.25 8.34 15.73
C VAL A 446 18.70 9.45 16.60
N ASP A 447 17.38 9.62 16.66
CA ASP A 447 16.73 10.65 17.48
C ASP A 447 17.07 10.45 18.97
N SER A 448 16.94 9.22 19.47
CA SER A 448 17.23 8.90 20.87
C SER A 448 18.69 9.14 21.26
N LEU A 449 19.64 8.81 20.38
CA LEU A 449 21.06 9.02 20.64
C LEU A 449 21.44 10.51 20.58
N LEU A 450 20.87 11.28 19.65
CA LEU A 450 21.09 12.72 19.56
C LEU A 450 20.49 13.46 20.77
N GLU A 451 19.29 13.10 21.22
CA GLU A 451 18.67 13.64 22.44
C GLU A 451 19.50 13.36 23.70
N SER A 452 20.16 12.20 23.73
CA SER A 452 21.08 11.80 24.80
C SER A 452 22.45 12.49 24.71
N GLY A 453 22.66 13.35 23.71
CA GLY A 453 23.87 14.13 23.52
C GLY A 453 25.04 13.35 22.93
N HIS A 454 24.79 12.22 22.25
CA HIS A 454 25.84 11.50 21.54
C HIS A 454 26.23 12.24 20.27
N GLU A 455 27.52 12.58 20.15
CA GLU A 455 28.12 13.08 18.93
C GLU A 455 28.76 11.93 18.15
N ASP A 456 28.37 11.77 16.89
CA ASP A 456 28.75 10.65 16.06
C ASP A 456 28.53 11.01 14.58
N SER A 457 29.55 10.80 13.74
CA SER A 457 29.56 11.21 12.34
C SER A 457 28.36 10.65 11.53
N PHE A 458 27.96 9.41 11.79
CA PHE A 458 26.77 8.81 11.15
C PHE A 458 25.49 9.47 11.64
N LEU A 459 25.34 9.74 12.95
CA LEU A 459 24.15 10.39 13.48
C LEU A 459 23.95 11.79 12.87
N SER A 460 25.02 12.57 12.73
CA SER A 460 24.97 13.90 12.10
C SER A 460 24.61 13.84 10.63
N PHE A 461 25.16 12.86 9.89
CA PHE A 461 24.80 12.64 8.49
C PHE A 461 23.34 12.21 8.36
N TYR A 462 22.91 11.23 9.15
CA TYR A 462 21.57 10.65 9.05
C TYR A 462 20.49 11.67 9.38
N SER A 463 20.62 12.42 10.47
CA SER A 463 19.62 13.42 10.86
C SER A 463 19.51 14.58 9.87
N LYS A 464 20.58 14.89 9.15
CA LYS A 464 20.58 15.92 8.10
C LYS A 464 19.79 15.49 6.86
N TYR A 465 19.89 14.22 6.44
CA TYR A 465 19.42 13.77 5.13
C TYR A 465 18.21 12.83 5.16
N PHE A 466 17.95 12.14 6.28
CA PHE A 466 16.96 11.06 6.37
C PHE A 466 15.92 11.28 7.48
N SER A 467 15.72 12.52 7.90
CA SER A 467 14.66 12.90 8.83
C SER A 467 13.26 12.78 8.19
N GLY A 468 13.17 12.96 6.87
CA GLY A 468 11.96 12.80 6.06
C GLY A 468 12.03 11.59 5.14
N SER A 469 10.90 11.27 4.51
CA SER A 469 10.79 10.16 3.54
C SER A 469 10.43 10.60 2.13
N ASP A 470 10.36 11.90 1.88
CA ASP A 470 10.07 12.54 0.58
C ASP A 470 11.33 12.81 -0.26
N GLY A 471 12.51 12.72 0.36
CA GLY A 471 13.80 13.01 -0.28
C GLY A 471 14.14 14.50 -0.38
N GLU A 472 13.40 15.40 0.26
CA GLU A 472 13.64 16.85 0.19
C GLU A 472 15.06 17.21 0.66
N ALA A 473 15.48 16.67 1.80
CA ALA A 473 16.81 16.92 2.36
C ALA A 473 17.96 16.40 1.47
N LEU A 474 17.69 15.41 0.62
CA LEU A 474 18.63 14.87 -0.37
C LEU A 474 18.59 15.64 -1.70
N GLY A 475 17.71 16.63 -1.86
CA GLY A 475 17.48 17.28 -3.15
C GLY A 475 16.81 16.38 -4.19
N LEU A 476 16.13 15.31 -3.74
CA LEU A 476 15.48 14.31 -4.60
C LEU A 476 13.95 14.42 -4.60
N ALA A 477 13.38 15.35 -3.83
CA ALA A 477 11.93 15.57 -3.81
C ALA A 477 11.43 16.00 -5.20
N PHE A 478 10.45 15.25 -5.71
CA PHE A 478 9.81 15.50 -6.98
C PHE A 478 8.40 14.90 -6.98
N GLU A 479 7.52 15.48 -7.76
CA GLU A 479 6.12 15.06 -7.90
C GLU A 479 5.68 15.19 -9.36
N ASP A 480 4.99 14.17 -9.87
CA ASP A 480 4.23 14.22 -11.11
C ASP A 480 2.93 13.40 -10.99
N GLU A 481 2.25 13.11 -12.10
CA GLU A 481 0.99 12.35 -12.08
C GLU A 481 1.12 10.92 -11.52
N SER A 482 2.32 10.34 -11.51
CA SER A 482 2.63 9.04 -10.91
C SER A 482 2.88 9.10 -9.40
N GLY A 483 2.84 10.29 -8.81
CA GLY A 483 2.94 10.57 -7.38
C GLY A 483 4.30 11.14 -6.96
N ASN A 484 4.59 11.08 -5.64
CA ASN A 484 5.79 11.69 -5.05
C ASN A 484 7.02 10.76 -5.03
N THR A 485 8.21 11.34 -5.01
CA THR A 485 9.42 10.62 -4.56
C THR A 485 9.23 10.03 -3.16
N THR A 486 9.70 8.81 -2.93
CA THR A 486 9.81 8.23 -1.59
C THR A 486 11.19 7.64 -1.33
N VAL A 487 11.67 7.83 -0.10
CA VAL A 487 13.00 7.44 0.36
C VAL A 487 12.88 6.58 1.61
N ASN A 488 13.37 5.34 1.54
CA ASN A 488 13.43 4.42 2.67
C ASN A 488 14.88 4.04 2.98
N ALA A 489 15.36 4.42 4.16
CA ALA A 489 16.60 3.89 4.74
C ALA A 489 16.41 2.43 5.17
N GLY A 490 16.67 1.50 4.26
CA GLY A 490 16.28 0.10 4.40
C GLY A 490 17.33 -0.82 5.05
N LEU A 491 18.62 -0.54 4.91
CA LEU A 491 19.69 -1.36 5.51
C LEU A 491 20.78 -0.49 6.11
N LEU A 492 21.24 -0.86 7.30
CA LEU A 492 22.36 -0.22 7.99
C LEU A 492 23.36 -1.27 8.47
N ASP A 493 24.64 -1.06 8.17
CA ASP A 493 25.77 -1.76 8.79
C ASP A 493 26.84 -0.75 9.22
N ILE A 494 27.08 -0.63 10.52
CA ILE A 494 28.13 0.22 11.08
C ILE A 494 29.25 -0.67 11.62
N THR A 495 30.47 -0.31 11.24
CA THR A 495 31.72 -0.90 11.72
C THR A 495 32.64 0.20 12.28
N ALA A 496 33.79 -0.18 12.83
CA ALA A 496 34.78 0.77 13.30
C ALA A 496 35.37 1.66 12.19
N GLU A 497 35.33 1.22 10.93
CA GLU A 497 35.98 1.89 9.80
C GLU A 497 34.98 2.75 8.98
N ARG A 498 33.73 2.29 8.84
CA ARG A 498 32.70 2.93 8.03
C ARG A 498 31.29 2.65 8.55
N ALA A 499 30.37 3.56 8.25
CA ALA A 499 28.94 3.29 8.26
C ALA A 499 28.44 3.14 6.82
N GLU A 500 27.68 2.08 6.56
CA GLU A 500 27.11 1.74 5.27
C GLU A 500 25.58 1.77 5.37
N LEU A 501 24.96 2.67 4.60
CA LEU A 501 23.51 2.84 4.54
C LEU A 501 23.04 2.55 3.11
N VAL A 502 22.10 1.62 2.96
CA VAL A 502 21.45 1.34 1.68
C VAL A 502 20.01 1.82 1.74
N VAL A 503 19.64 2.62 0.74
CA VAL A 503 18.39 3.36 0.65
C VAL A 503 17.63 2.88 -0.58
N ASP A 504 16.34 2.63 -0.41
CA ASP A 504 15.39 2.38 -1.49
C ASP A 504 14.74 3.71 -1.87
N LEU A 505 15.06 4.20 -3.07
CA LEU A 505 14.47 5.41 -3.66
C LEU A 505 13.41 4.97 -4.67
N ARG A 506 12.17 5.45 -4.49
CA ARG A 506 11.12 5.40 -5.53
C ARG A 506 10.96 6.78 -6.11
N TYR A 507 11.04 6.92 -7.42
CA TYR A 507 10.99 8.22 -8.07
C TYR A 507 9.92 8.27 -9.18
N PRO A 508 9.23 9.42 -9.36
CA PRO A 508 8.16 9.54 -10.34
C PRO A 508 8.64 9.38 -11.80
N VAL A 509 7.72 9.06 -12.71
CA VAL A 509 8.03 8.65 -14.09
C VAL A 509 8.80 9.70 -14.91
N SER A 510 8.60 10.99 -14.62
CA SER A 510 9.25 12.10 -15.31
C SER A 510 10.49 12.66 -14.59
N PHE A 511 10.91 12.03 -13.49
CA PHE A 511 12.08 12.45 -12.74
C PHE A 511 13.40 12.10 -13.46
N ASP A 512 14.29 13.09 -13.61
CA ASP A 512 15.63 12.92 -14.17
C ASP A 512 16.60 12.43 -13.08
N LEU A 513 16.63 11.11 -12.89
CA LEU A 513 17.47 10.45 -11.89
C LEU A 513 18.96 10.75 -12.07
N ASP A 514 19.46 10.72 -13.30
CA ASP A 514 20.90 10.87 -13.58
C ASP A 514 21.40 12.28 -13.18
N THR A 515 20.65 13.31 -13.56
CA THR A 515 20.99 14.70 -13.18
C THR A 515 20.92 14.87 -11.67
N ALA A 516 19.85 14.40 -11.03
CA ALA A 516 19.65 14.56 -9.59
C ALA A 516 20.72 13.82 -8.76
N LEU A 517 21.11 12.60 -9.16
CA LEU A 517 22.17 11.85 -8.48
C LEU A 517 23.55 12.49 -8.69
N GLY A 518 23.80 13.11 -9.86
CA GLY A 518 25.04 13.87 -10.09
C GLY A 518 25.16 15.07 -9.14
N GLU A 519 24.09 15.84 -8.97
CA GLU A 519 24.06 16.98 -8.04
C GLU A 519 24.22 16.53 -6.57
N LEU A 520 23.58 15.41 -6.19
CA LEU A 520 23.72 14.83 -4.86
C LEU A 520 25.16 14.31 -4.62
N GLU A 521 25.77 13.63 -5.58
CA GLU A 521 27.14 13.13 -5.47
C GLU A 521 28.16 14.27 -5.29
N ASP A 522 27.99 15.37 -6.01
CA ASP A 522 28.83 16.57 -5.88
C ASP A 522 28.75 17.15 -4.45
N SER A 523 27.53 17.26 -3.90
CA SER A 523 27.28 17.75 -2.53
C SER A 523 27.89 16.83 -1.47
N LEU A 524 27.70 15.51 -1.61
CA LEU A 524 28.21 14.52 -0.66
C LEU A 524 29.73 14.37 -0.68
N THR A 525 30.35 14.58 -1.84
CA THR A 525 31.82 14.51 -1.99
C THR A 525 32.51 15.59 -1.15
N GLU A 526 31.91 16.78 -1.00
CA GLU A 526 32.43 17.82 -0.12
C GLU A 526 32.42 17.42 1.37
N GLU A 527 31.50 16.52 1.76
CA GLU A 527 31.35 15.97 3.11
C GLU A 527 32.14 14.66 3.32
N GLY A 528 32.82 14.17 2.28
CA GLY A 528 33.59 12.93 2.31
C GLY A 528 32.73 11.66 2.30
N VAL A 529 31.45 11.75 1.95
CA VAL A 529 30.53 10.62 1.82
C VAL A 529 30.57 10.11 0.38
N SER A 530 30.69 8.79 0.19
CA SER A 530 30.62 8.17 -1.14
C SER A 530 29.19 7.67 -1.41
N LEU A 531 28.66 8.05 -2.57
CA LEU A 531 27.39 7.57 -3.11
C LEU A 531 27.66 6.60 -4.27
N SER A 532 26.85 5.55 -4.39
CA SER A 532 26.86 4.64 -5.54
C SER A 532 25.47 4.04 -5.75
N VAL A 533 25.07 3.82 -6.99
CA VAL A 533 23.84 3.09 -7.34
C VAL A 533 24.18 1.60 -7.40
N GLN A 534 23.55 0.79 -6.54
CA GLN A 534 23.72 -0.66 -6.55
C GLN A 534 22.85 -1.37 -7.58
N ASP A 535 21.66 -0.81 -7.79
CA ASP A 535 20.61 -1.39 -8.59
C ASP A 535 19.65 -0.29 -9.02
N HIS A 536 19.10 -0.42 -10.21
CA HIS A 536 18.23 0.59 -10.80
C HIS A 536 17.25 -0.07 -11.76
N MET A 537 15.98 0.31 -11.61
CA MET A 537 14.90 -0.06 -12.50
C MET A 537 14.25 1.22 -13.02
N ASP A 538 14.16 1.32 -14.35
CA ASP A 538 13.50 2.42 -15.03
C ASP A 538 11.99 2.44 -14.74
N PRO A 539 11.36 3.62 -14.65
CA PRO A 539 9.92 3.73 -14.50
C PRO A 539 9.17 3.08 -15.67
N LEU A 540 7.96 2.59 -15.40
CA LEU A 540 7.00 2.21 -16.44
C LEU A 540 5.94 3.29 -16.55
N TYR A 541 5.63 3.70 -17.78
CA TYR A 541 4.59 4.68 -18.05
C TYR A 541 3.86 4.37 -19.34
N LEU A 542 2.53 4.33 -19.23
CA LEU A 542 1.60 4.27 -20.33
C LEU A 542 0.60 5.43 -20.19
N PRO A 543 0.38 6.26 -21.23
CA PRO A 543 -0.58 7.35 -21.15
C PRO A 543 -1.97 6.84 -20.75
N LYS A 544 -2.65 7.56 -19.85
CA LYS A 544 -4.01 7.21 -19.38
C LYS A 544 -5.04 7.16 -20.51
N ASP A 545 -4.84 7.97 -21.55
CA ASP A 545 -5.67 8.04 -22.76
C ASP A 545 -5.19 7.09 -23.87
N SER A 546 -4.17 6.25 -23.60
CA SER A 546 -3.74 5.24 -24.56
C SER A 546 -4.85 4.22 -24.79
N PRO A 547 -4.98 3.66 -26.01
CA PRO A 547 -6.01 2.67 -26.32
C PRO A 547 -6.02 1.49 -25.34
N LEU A 548 -4.85 1.04 -24.88
CA LEU A 548 -4.73 -0.04 -23.90
C LEU A 548 -5.37 0.33 -22.57
N ILE A 549 -4.92 1.43 -21.94
CA ILE A 549 -5.40 1.82 -20.60
C ILE A 549 -6.88 2.17 -20.65
N SER A 550 -7.35 2.93 -21.64
CA SER A 550 -8.76 3.28 -21.77
C SER A 550 -9.64 2.03 -21.91
N THR A 551 -9.25 1.07 -22.76
CA THR A 551 -10.05 -0.16 -22.96
C THR A 551 -10.10 -1.03 -21.71
N LEU A 552 -8.99 -1.19 -20.98
CA LEU A 552 -8.97 -1.96 -19.74
C LEU A 552 -9.80 -1.31 -18.63
N MET A 553 -9.74 0.03 -18.54
CA MET A 553 -10.57 0.77 -17.59
C MET A 553 -12.05 0.68 -17.91
N ASP A 554 -12.43 0.80 -19.19
CA ASP A 554 -13.82 0.63 -19.62
C ASP A 554 -14.34 -0.76 -19.26
N VAL A 555 -13.56 -1.81 -19.56
CA VAL A 555 -13.94 -3.20 -19.22
C VAL A 555 -14.07 -3.40 -17.72
N TYR A 556 -13.14 -2.86 -16.93
CA TYR A 556 -13.18 -2.95 -15.47
C TYR A 556 -14.44 -2.26 -14.94
N ASN A 557 -14.60 -0.96 -15.23
CA ASN A 557 -15.70 -0.14 -14.72
C ASN A 557 -17.08 -0.64 -15.15
N GLU A 558 -17.24 -1.07 -16.41
CA GLU A 558 -18.49 -1.71 -16.88
C GLU A 558 -18.80 -2.99 -16.11
N GLY A 559 -17.77 -3.80 -15.87
CA GLY A 559 -17.85 -5.11 -15.21
C GLY A 559 -18.12 -5.01 -13.71
N THR A 560 -17.46 -4.11 -13.01
CA THR A 560 -17.52 -3.96 -11.54
C THR A 560 -18.54 -2.93 -11.08
N GLY A 561 -19.07 -2.10 -11.99
CA GLY A 561 -19.98 -1.01 -11.63
C GLY A 561 -19.30 0.18 -10.95
N THR A 562 -17.98 0.31 -11.11
CA THR A 562 -17.19 1.42 -10.55
C THR A 562 -17.00 2.56 -11.55
N GLU A 563 -16.61 3.74 -11.07
CA GLU A 563 -16.10 4.86 -11.88
C GLU A 563 -14.60 5.09 -11.65
N GLY A 564 -13.88 4.00 -11.37
CA GLY A 564 -12.47 4.01 -11.03
C GLY A 564 -11.58 4.55 -12.15
N ARG A 565 -10.39 5.03 -11.76
CA ARG A 565 -9.35 5.52 -12.67
C ARG A 565 -8.14 4.60 -12.63
N ALA A 566 -7.36 4.59 -13.71
CA ALA A 566 -6.09 3.87 -13.72
C ALA A 566 -5.15 4.45 -12.65
N VAL A 567 -4.43 3.58 -11.96
CA VAL A 567 -3.61 3.95 -10.79
C VAL A 567 -2.11 3.93 -11.09
N ALA A 568 -1.35 4.69 -10.32
CA ALA A 568 0.10 4.64 -10.30
C ALA A 568 0.58 4.01 -9.00
N ILE A 569 1.59 3.14 -9.07
CA ILE A 569 2.15 2.48 -7.89
C ILE A 569 3.64 2.76 -7.73
N GLY A 570 4.14 2.59 -6.49
CA GLY A 570 5.57 2.65 -6.19
C GLY A 570 6.30 1.31 -6.35
N GLY A 571 5.56 0.21 -6.55
CA GLY A 571 6.07 -1.14 -6.76
C GLY A 571 6.48 -1.40 -8.22
N GLY A 572 7.17 -2.52 -8.45
CA GLY A 572 7.40 -3.04 -9.79
C GLY A 572 6.56 -4.28 -10.00
N THR A 573 5.92 -4.44 -11.16
CA THR A 573 5.28 -5.70 -11.55
C THR A 573 5.98 -6.30 -12.77
N TYR A 574 5.55 -7.50 -13.16
CA TYR A 574 6.01 -8.13 -14.38
C TYR A 574 5.72 -7.34 -15.67
N ALA A 575 4.88 -6.30 -15.61
CA ALA A 575 4.64 -5.39 -16.72
C ALA A 575 5.92 -4.73 -17.26
N ARG A 576 6.93 -4.52 -16.42
CA ARG A 576 8.21 -3.90 -16.83
C ARG A 576 9.04 -4.78 -17.74
N SER A 577 8.79 -6.09 -17.71
CA SER A 577 9.62 -7.08 -18.36
C SER A 577 9.43 -7.11 -19.88
N ILE A 578 8.30 -6.60 -20.39
CA ILE A 578 7.97 -6.58 -21.81
C ILE A 578 7.34 -5.22 -22.18
N PRO A 579 7.77 -4.57 -23.28
CA PRO A 579 7.15 -3.33 -23.74
C PRO A 579 5.65 -3.47 -24.02
N ASN A 580 4.90 -2.38 -23.87
CA ASN A 580 3.46 -2.28 -24.15
C ASN A 580 2.57 -3.14 -23.23
N ILE A 581 3.06 -3.50 -22.05
CA ILE A 581 2.30 -4.21 -21.02
C ILE A 581 2.02 -3.28 -19.85
N CYS A 582 0.81 -3.34 -19.29
CA CYS A 582 0.46 -2.72 -18.01
C CYS A 582 0.11 -3.79 -16.96
N ALA A 583 -0.02 -3.44 -15.70
CA ALA A 583 -0.56 -4.35 -14.69
C ALA A 583 -2.09 -4.28 -14.63
N TYR A 584 -2.78 -5.41 -14.47
CA TYR A 584 -4.24 -5.47 -14.47
C TYR A 584 -4.78 -6.72 -13.72
N GLY A 585 -4.93 -6.59 -12.40
CA GLY A 585 -5.53 -7.63 -11.56
C GLY A 585 -4.68 -8.90 -11.38
N PRO A 586 -5.22 -9.94 -10.71
CA PRO A 586 -6.66 -10.13 -10.43
C PRO A 586 -7.12 -9.65 -9.05
N ALA A 587 -6.24 -9.18 -8.17
CA ALA A 587 -6.65 -8.74 -6.84
C ALA A 587 -7.57 -7.51 -6.96
N PHE A 588 -8.71 -7.51 -6.26
CA PHE A 588 -9.63 -6.38 -6.31
C PHE A 588 -9.37 -5.40 -5.17
N PRO A 589 -9.72 -4.11 -5.33
CA PRO A 589 -9.70 -3.17 -4.22
C PRO A 589 -10.42 -3.73 -2.98
N GLY A 590 -9.73 -3.69 -1.84
CA GLY A 590 -10.21 -4.25 -0.57
C GLY A 590 -9.92 -5.73 -0.34
N ASP A 591 -9.28 -6.42 -1.28
CA ASP A 591 -8.73 -7.77 -1.01
C ASP A 591 -7.59 -7.73 0.00
N GLU A 592 -7.49 -8.82 0.76
CA GLU A 592 -6.35 -9.05 1.65
C GLU A 592 -5.14 -9.43 0.80
N ASP A 593 -4.00 -8.78 1.03
CA ASP A 593 -2.73 -9.22 0.46
C ASP A 593 -2.30 -10.50 1.17
N VAL A 594 -2.32 -11.60 0.44
CA VAL A 594 -2.02 -12.95 0.90
C VAL A 594 -0.91 -13.60 0.09
N ALA A 595 -0.40 -12.89 -0.93
CA ALA A 595 0.72 -13.34 -1.74
C ALA A 595 1.95 -13.54 -0.85
N HIS A 596 2.76 -14.54 -1.17
CA HIS A 596 3.98 -14.93 -0.44
C HIS A 596 3.80 -15.37 1.01
N GLN A 597 2.60 -15.25 1.58
CA GLN A 597 2.29 -15.63 2.96
C GLN A 597 1.97 -17.12 3.07
N ALA A 598 1.96 -17.62 4.31
CA ALA A 598 1.50 -18.98 4.61
C ALA A 598 -0.03 -19.06 4.48
N ASP A 599 -0.53 -20.20 4.03
CA ASP A 599 -1.94 -20.39 3.69
C ASP A 599 -2.47 -19.34 2.68
N GLU A 600 -1.61 -18.98 1.70
CA GLU A 600 -1.98 -18.19 0.52
C GLU A 600 -3.28 -18.75 -0.10
N TRP A 601 -4.21 -17.85 -0.41
CA TRP A 601 -5.53 -18.23 -0.89
C TRP A 601 -6.09 -17.26 -1.93
N ILE A 602 -7.04 -17.73 -2.73
CA ILE A 602 -7.84 -16.89 -3.62
C ILE A 602 -9.31 -17.29 -3.57
N SER A 603 -10.21 -16.31 -3.62
CA SER A 603 -11.66 -16.57 -3.71
C SER A 603 -12.00 -17.15 -5.07
N VAL A 604 -12.72 -18.28 -5.10
CA VAL A 604 -13.19 -18.88 -6.36
C VAL A 604 -14.06 -17.88 -7.13
N GLU A 605 -14.95 -17.17 -6.44
CA GLU A 605 -15.84 -16.19 -7.07
C GLU A 605 -15.03 -15.07 -7.74
N LYS A 606 -14.06 -14.49 -7.02
CA LYS A 606 -13.24 -13.39 -7.55
C LYS A 606 -12.31 -13.85 -8.66
N LEU A 607 -11.74 -15.05 -8.56
CA LEU A 607 -10.93 -15.66 -9.62
C LEU A 607 -11.74 -15.82 -10.92
N MET A 608 -12.98 -16.30 -10.82
CA MET A 608 -13.86 -16.44 -11.98
C MET A 608 -14.36 -15.08 -12.50
N ALA A 609 -14.56 -14.09 -11.63
CA ALA A 609 -14.88 -12.72 -12.03
C ALA A 609 -13.71 -12.08 -12.81
N ALA A 610 -12.48 -12.21 -12.31
CA ALA A 610 -11.26 -11.76 -12.99
C ALA A 610 -11.10 -12.47 -14.35
N THR A 611 -11.35 -13.78 -14.41
CA THR A 611 -11.39 -14.54 -15.68
C THR A 611 -12.37 -13.93 -16.68
N CYS A 612 -13.56 -13.50 -16.23
CA CYS A 612 -14.55 -12.84 -17.08
C CYS A 612 -14.07 -11.46 -17.57
N ILE A 613 -13.45 -10.69 -16.67
CA ILE A 613 -12.84 -9.38 -16.99
C ILE A 613 -11.75 -9.56 -18.06
N TYR A 614 -10.85 -10.53 -17.91
CA TYR A 614 -9.82 -10.84 -18.90
C TYR A 614 -10.41 -11.28 -20.24
N ARG A 615 -11.49 -12.08 -20.23
CA ARG A 615 -12.20 -12.49 -21.46
C ARG A 615 -12.73 -11.26 -22.21
N ASN A 616 -13.30 -10.31 -21.48
CA ASN A 616 -13.85 -9.08 -22.06
C ASN A 616 -12.73 -8.14 -22.54
N ALA A 617 -11.63 -8.04 -21.80
CA ALA A 617 -10.44 -7.29 -22.19
C ALA A 617 -9.84 -7.84 -23.49
N PHE A 618 -9.57 -9.16 -23.56
CA PHE A 618 -9.09 -9.79 -24.79
C PHE A 618 -10.05 -9.60 -25.96
N ARG A 619 -11.37 -9.68 -25.72
CA ARG A 619 -12.37 -9.45 -26.78
C ARG A 619 -12.19 -8.08 -27.42
N LYS A 620 -12.08 -7.01 -26.61
CA LYS A 620 -11.95 -5.63 -27.12
C LYS A 620 -10.56 -5.40 -27.73
N LEU A 621 -9.48 -5.86 -27.08
CA LEU A 621 -8.11 -5.60 -27.54
C LEU A 621 -7.74 -6.37 -28.83
N ALA A 622 -8.28 -7.59 -29.00
CA ALA A 622 -7.95 -8.45 -30.14
C ALA A 622 -8.76 -8.15 -31.41
N THR A 623 -9.70 -7.21 -31.36
CA THR A 623 -10.44 -6.70 -32.52
C THR A 623 -9.88 -5.36 -32.97
N GLU A 624 -10.10 -4.99 -34.24
CA GLU A 624 -9.65 -3.69 -34.79
C GLU A 624 -10.58 -2.50 -34.45
N ASP A 625 -11.74 -2.74 -33.85
CA ASP A 625 -12.77 -1.71 -33.53
C ASP A 625 -12.38 -0.73 -32.42
#